data_AF-A0A2A6CRD6-F1
#
_entry.id   AF-A0A2A6CRD6-F1
#
_cell.length_a   1.000
_cell.length_b   1.000
_cell.length_c   1.000
_cell.angle_alpha   90.00
_cell.angle_beta   90.00
_cell.angle_gamma   90.00
#
_symmetry.space_group_name_H-M   'P 1'
#
loop_
_entity.id
_entity.type
_entity.pdbx_description
1 polymer ?
#
loop_
_entity_poly.entity_id
_entity_poly.type
_entity_poly.pdbx_seq_one_letter_code
_entity_poly.pdbx_strand_id
1 'polypeptide(L)'
;MNLIIDLLDAMSNRRFSGRLIYAFIIILSIYLFFMTTSLVQFTRSIRIYIPSSLNESILLYRAYYDNRTGPGIFRILAVSPCLQSSTHLSIGSDSFHSLLLHSPMEKFCPWKWAPSCKWNAYHFQSQSMPFSPQINVNLYERSVKMDVNSVPFLYETLEVCVPPLYWYDDWPRLILFVEYWKEEGASVSIYVNSVSENVKKVIDYYETEVDNPMMFLERIIKGSIKVINWSMLPRLKDEDPNK
;
A
#
# COMPACT_ATOMS: atom_id res chain seq x y z
N MET A 1 29.65 -10.73 9.41
CA MET A 1 30.79 -11.55 8.96
C MET A 1 31.87 -11.65 10.03
N ASN A 2 32.21 -10.56 10.72
CA ASN A 2 33.30 -10.54 11.73
C ASN A 2 32.99 -11.35 13.01
N LEU A 3 31.73 -11.42 13.46
CA LEU A 3 31.36 -12.20 14.64
C LEU A 3 31.65 -13.71 14.53
N ILE A 4 31.60 -14.27 13.31
CA ILE A 4 31.80 -15.70 13.08
C ILE A 4 33.29 -16.05 13.15
N ILE A 5 34.15 -15.14 12.67
CA ILE A 5 35.60 -15.32 12.68
C ILE A 5 36.11 -15.19 14.12
N ASP A 6 35.63 -14.20 14.88
CA ASP A 6 35.97 -14.02 16.30
C ASP A 6 35.52 -15.21 17.17
N LEU A 7 34.39 -15.83 16.84
CA LEU A 7 33.91 -17.06 17.50
C LEU A 7 34.76 -18.28 17.15
N LEU A 8 35.23 -18.42 15.90
CA LEU A 8 36.10 -19.51 15.49
C LEU A 8 37.49 -19.42 16.15
N ASP A 9 38.02 -18.20 16.30
CA ASP A 9 39.31 -17.97 16.94
C ASP A 9 39.25 -18.22 18.46
N ALA A 10 38.12 -17.87 19.09
CA ALA A 10 37.84 -18.20 20.49
C ALA A 10 37.70 -19.72 20.75
N MET A 11 37.26 -20.50 19.75
CA MET A 11 37.17 -21.96 19.85
C MET A 11 38.52 -22.67 19.60
N SER A 12 39.41 -22.06 18.82
CA SER A 12 40.77 -22.59 18.55
C SER A 12 41.68 -22.53 19.80
N ASN A 13 41.51 -21.49 20.62
CA ASN A 13 42.47 -21.15 21.68
C ASN A 13 42.13 -21.68 23.08
N ARG A 14 41.05 -22.47 23.24
CA ARG A 14 40.73 -23.17 24.50
C ARG A 14 40.59 -24.65 24.24
N ARG A 15 41.17 -25.50 25.10
CA ARG A 15 40.91 -26.96 25.14
C ARG A 15 39.44 -27.20 25.48
N PHE A 16 38.58 -27.02 24.50
CA PHE A 16 37.18 -27.39 24.58
C PHE A 16 37.11 -28.91 24.54
N SER A 17 36.52 -29.52 25.57
CA SER A 17 36.31 -30.98 25.59
C SER A 17 35.52 -31.37 24.34
N GLY A 18 35.85 -32.51 23.72
CA GLY A 18 35.22 -32.96 22.47
C GLY A 18 33.69 -33.00 22.49
N ARG A 19 33.06 -32.99 23.68
CA ARG A 19 31.62 -32.89 23.87
C ARG A 19 31.03 -31.54 23.42
N LEU A 20 31.76 -30.43 23.57
CA LEU A 20 31.26 -29.09 23.19
C LEU A 20 31.33 -28.86 21.68
N ILE A 21 32.37 -29.39 21.02
CA ILE A 21 32.48 -29.37 19.56
C ILE A 21 31.36 -30.21 18.95
N TYR A 22 31.08 -31.38 19.52
CA TYR A 22 29.99 -32.26 19.07
C TYR A 22 28.62 -31.58 19.21
N ALA A 23 28.36 -30.89 20.33
CA ALA A 23 27.12 -30.14 20.53
C ALA A 23 26.95 -29.00 19.51
N PHE A 24 28.01 -28.26 19.19
CA PHE A 24 27.96 -27.19 18.19
C PHE A 24 27.66 -27.71 16.77
N ILE A 25 28.28 -28.83 16.38
CA ILE A 25 28.02 -29.47 15.08
C ILE A 25 26.56 -29.93 14.99
N ILE A 26 26.01 -30.51 16.06
CA ILE A 26 24.60 -30.90 16.11
C ILE A 26 23.69 -29.67 15.95
N ILE A 27 23.92 -28.59 16.70
CA ILE A 27 23.10 -27.37 16.61
C ILE A 27 23.16 -26.76 15.21
N LEU A 28 24.35 -26.68 14.61
CA LEU A 28 24.53 -26.16 13.25
C LEU A 28 23.83 -27.05 12.21
N SER A 29 23.89 -28.37 12.36
CA SER A 29 23.21 -29.32 11.47
C SER A 29 21.69 -29.21 11.56
N ILE A 30 21.15 -29.03 12.77
CA ILE A 30 19.72 -28.80 13.01
C ILE A 30 19.31 -27.46 12.39
N TYR A 31 20.08 -26.40 12.61
CA TYR A 31 19.80 -25.08 12.03
C TYR A 31 19.79 -25.12 10.49
N LEU A 32 20.79 -25.76 9.87
CA LEU A 32 20.86 -25.93 8.42
C LEU A 32 19.73 -26.80 7.87
N PHE A 33 19.30 -27.84 8.60
CA PHE A 33 18.13 -28.64 8.26
C PHE A 33 16.82 -27.83 8.33
N PHE A 34 16.64 -26.99 9.35
CA PHE A 34 15.49 -26.08 9.45
C PHE A 34 15.49 -25.00 8.37
N MET A 35 16.65 -24.46 7.99
CA MET A 35 16.78 -23.47 6.92
C MET A 35 16.54 -24.06 5.52
N THR A 36 16.94 -25.31 5.28
CA THR A 36 16.68 -25.99 4.00
C THR A 36 15.23 -26.43 3.87
N THR A 37 14.60 -26.91 4.94
CA THR A 37 13.17 -27.26 4.94
C THR A 37 12.26 -26.05 4.75
N SER A 38 12.60 -24.89 5.33
CA SER A 38 11.84 -23.64 5.10
C SER A 38 11.95 -23.13 3.66
N LEU A 39 13.13 -23.20 3.02
CA LEU A 39 13.32 -22.87 1.60
C LEU A 39 12.63 -23.86 0.65
N VAL A 40 12.63 -25.16 0.98
CA VAL A 40 11.93 -26.18 0.17
C VAL A 40 10.42 -26.07 0.31
N GLN A 41 9.88 -25.71 1.48
CA GLN A 41 8.46 -25.39 1.62
C GLN A 41 8.07 -24.10 0.88
N PHE A 42 8.96 -23.10 0.85
CA PHE A 42 8.71 -21.85 0.11
C PHE A 42 8.68 -22.06 -1.41
N THR A 43 9.47 -23.01 -1.95
CA THR A 43 9.55 -23.26 -3.39
C THR A 43 8.51 -24.27 -3.91
N ARG A 44 7.97 -25.16 -3.07
CA ARG A 44 7.08 -26.26 -3.52
C ARG A 44 5.61 -25.91 -3.75
N SER A 45 5.15 -24.68 -3.49
CA SER A 45 3.71 -24.37 -3.62
C SER A 45 3.37 -23.12 -4.43
N ILE A 46 4.30 -22.55 -5.19
CA ILE A 46 3.95 -21.56 -6.22
C ILE A 46 3.59 -22.31 -7.51
N ARG A 47 2.43 -22.98 -7.52
CA ARG A 47 1.69 -23.11 -8.77
C ARG A 47 1.15 -21.72 -9.05
N ILE A 48 1.81 -20.98 -9.93
CA ILE A 48 1.21 -19.79 -10.53
C ILE A 48 0.02 -20.31 -11.32
N TYR A 49 -1.15 -20.34 -10.67
CA TYR A 49 -2.41 -20.51 -11.36
C TYR A 49 -2.60 -19.23 -12.15
N ILE A 50 -2.17 -19.25 -13.42
CA ILE A 50 -2.52 -18.24 -14.40
C ILE A 50 -3.86 -18.71 -14.97
N PRO A 51 -5.00 -18.19 -14.49
CA PRO A 51 -6.29 -18.60 -15.00
C PRO A 51 -6.34 -18.35 -16.51
N SER A 52 -6.80 -19.36 -17.23
CA SER A 52 -7.08 -19.30 -18.66
C SER A 52 -8.43 -18.66 -18.89
N SER A 53 -8.43 -17.42 -19.38
CA SER A 53 -9.38 -16.86 -20.36
C SER A 53 -10.89 -16.78 -20.04
N LEU A 54 -11.47 -15.63 -20.44
CA LEU A 54 -12.88 -15.34 -20.74
C LEU A 54 -13.94 -15.34 -19.61
N ASN A 55 -13.79 -16.13 -18.55
CA ASN A 55 -14.84 -16.28 -17.52
C ASN A 55 -14.58 -15.57 -16.19
N GLU A 56 -13.42 -14.95 -16.01
CA GLU A 56 -13.11 -14.24 -14.77
C GLU A 56 -13.56 -12.78 -14.84
N SER A 57 -14.27 -12.34 -13.80
CA SER A 57 -14.78 -10.98 -13.69
C SER A 57 -13.67 -10.02 -13.28
N ILE A 58 -13.66 -8.83 -13.89
CA ILE A 58 -12.83 -7.70 -13.46
C ILE A 58 -13.76 -6.72 -12.74
N LEU A 59 -13.47 -6.38 -11.50
CA LEU A 59 -14.20 -5.37 -10.76
C LEU A 59 -13.56 -4.00 -11.01
N LEU A 60 -14.26 -3.13 -11.73
CA LEU A 60 -13.84 -1.74 -11.92
C LEU A 60 -14.31 -0.91 -10.72
N TYR A 61 -13.37 -0.33 -9.98
CA TYR A 61 -13.69 0.40 -8.75
C TYR A 61 -13.90 1.89 -9.02
N ARG A 62 -12.97 2.53 -9.72
CA ARG A 62 -13.02 3.98 -9.98
C ARG A 62 -12.21 4.36 -11.21
N ALA A 63 -12.76 5.25 -12.02
CA ALA A 63 -12.05 5.92 -13.10
C ALA A 63 -11.76 7.39 -12.73
N TYR A 64 -10.59 7.88 -13.13
CA TYR A 64 -10.21 9.27 -12.92
C TYR A 64 -9.34 9.77 -14.08
N TYR A 65 -9.40 11.08 -14.31
CA TYR A 65 -8.61 11.77 -15.33
C TYR A 65 -7.50 12.55 -14.65
N ASP A 66 -6.25 12.20 -14.94
CA ASP A 66 -5.06 12.84 -14.39
C ASP A 66 -4.40 13.72 -15.46
N ASN A 67 -4.47 15.04 -15.27
CA ASN A 67 -3.89 16.05 -16.14
C ASN A 67 -2.75 16.84 -15.45
N ARG A 68 -2.23 16.34 -14.33
CA ARG A 68 -1.25 17.08 -13.51
C ARG A 68 0.15 17.12 -14.13
N THR A 69 0.56 16.08 -14.84
CA THR A 69 1.94 15.92 -15.33
C THR A 69 2.10 16.16 -16.84
N GLY A 70 1.17 16.87 -17.46
CA GLY A 70 1.17 17.14 -18.91
C GLY A 70 -0.13 16.68 -19.57
N PRO A 71 -0.08 16.08 -20.78
CA PRO A 71 -1.30 15.75 -21.49
C PRO A 71 -2.10 14.70 -20.71
N GLY A 72 -3.41 14.90 -20.61
CA GLY A 72 -4.23 14.17 -19.66
C GLY A 72 -4.39 12.69 -20.00
N ILE A 73 -4.41 11.87 -18.96
CA ILE A 73 -4.51 10.41 -19.06
C ILE A 73 -5.68 9.91 -18.21
N PHE A 74 -6.39 8.92 -18.72
CA PHE A 74 -7.36 8.18 -17.92
C PHE A 74 -6.67 7.10 -17.14
N ARG A 75 -7.06 6.94 -15.88
CA ARG A 75 -6.61 5.88 -14.99
C ARG A 75 -7.80 5.19 -14.36
N ILE A 76 -7.75 3.87 -14.28
CA ILE A 76 -8.82 3.06 -13.69
C ILE A 76 -8.23 2.15 -12.62
N LEU A 77 -8.78 2.21 -11.41
CA LEU A 77 -8.49 1.24 -10.36
C LEU A 77 -9.44 0.06 -10.49
N ALA A 78 -8.89 -1.14 -10.40
CA ALA A 78 -9.65 -2.36 -10.52
C ALA A 78 -9.10 -3.47 -9.64
N VAL A 79 -9.93 -4.49 -9.43
CA VAL A 79 -9.55 -5.72 -8.74
C VAL A 79 -9.86 -6.89 -9.65
N SER A 80 -8.88 -7.76 -9.87
CA SER A 80 -8.97 -8.90 -10.80
C SER A 80 -8.04 -10.03 -10.34
N PRO A 81 -8.31 -11.29 -10.73
CA PRO A 81 -7.27 -12.30 -10.79
C PRO A 81 -6.13 -11.89 -11.72
N CYS A 82 -5.03 -12.65 -11.70
CA CYS A 82 -3.87 -12.30 -12.50
C CYS A 82 -4.19 -12.28 -13.99
N LEU A 83 -4.12 -11.09 -14.58
CA LEU A 83 -4.39 -10.83 -15.98
C LEU A 83 -3.29 -11.43 -16.86
N GLN A 84 -3.69 -12.04 -17.98
CA GLN A 84 -2.76 -12.48 -19.01
C GLN A 84 -2.31 -11.28 -19.86
N SER A 85 -1.12 -11.37 -20.46
CA SER A 85 -0.58 -10.31 -21.33
C SER A 85 -1.45 -9.97 -22.54
N SER A 86 -2.33 -10.89 -22.96
CA SER A 86 -3.30 -10.74 -24.05
C SER A 86 -4.62 -10.10 -23.61
N THR A 87 -4.81 -9.85 -22.31
CA THR A 87 -6.04 -9.23 -21.80
C THR A 87 -5.92 -7.73 -21.99
N HIS A 88 -6.70 -7.20 -22.93
CA HIS A 88 -6.70 -5.78 -23.23
C HIS A 88 -8.07 -5.19 -22.94
N LEU A 89 -8.10 -4.19 -22.05
CA LEU A 89 -9.24 -3.30 -21.95
C LEU A 89 -9.02 -2.11 -22.87
N SER A 90 -10.11 -1.57 -23.39
CA SER A 90 -10.08 -0.31 -24.13
C SER A 90 -11.09 0.66 -23.54
N ILE A 91 -10.77 1.94 -23.68
CA ILE A 91 -11.69 3.02 -23.35
C ILE A 91 -12.19 3.64 -24.64
N GLY A 92 -13.48 3.95 -24.67
CA GLY A 92 -14.13 4.64 -25.76
C GLY A 92 -15.03 5.76 -25.25
N SER A 93 -15.02 6.87 -25.98
CA SER A 93 -16.07 7.89 -25.96
C SER A 93 -16.45 8.19 -27.41
N ASP A 94 -17.46 9.01 -27.63
CA ASP A 94 -17.94 9.36 -28.98
C ASP A 94 -16.83 9.99 -29.85
N SER A 95 -15.83 10.61 -29.21
CA SER A 95 -14.72 11.31 -29.86
C SER A 95 -13.40 10.56 -29.89
N PHE A 96 -13.24 9.46 -29.14
CA PHE A 96 -11.95 8.79 -29.03
C PHE A 96 -12.02 7.33 -28.60
N HIS A 97 -10.98 6.57 -28.96
CA HIS A 97 -10.78 5.20 -28.52
C HIS A 97 -9.30 4.95 -28.19
N SER A 98 -9.01 4.21 -27.12
CA SER A 98 -7.64 3.87 -26.77
C SER A 98 -7.55 2.57 -25.98
N LEU A 99 -6.45 1.85 -26.17
CA LEU A 99 -6.09 0.68 -25.39
C LEU A 99 -5.56 1.09 -24.01
N LEU A 100 -5.97 0.36 -22.98
CA LEU A 100 -5.44 0.53 -21.63
C LEU A 100 -4.26 -0.40 -21.38
N LEU A 101 -3.16 0.19 -20.92
CA LEU A 101 -2.04 -0.55 -20.35
C LEU A 101 -2.38 -0.91 -18.91
N HIS A 102 -2.09 -2.15 -18.50
CA HIS A 102 -2.43 -2.64 -17.16
C HIS A 102 -1.17 -3.05 -16.41
N SER A 103 -1.13 -2.77 -15.10
CA SER A 103 -0.12 -3.37 -14.24
C SER A 103 -0.61 -3.58 -12.80
N PRO A 104 -0.13 -4.63 -12.11
CA PRO A 104 -0.46 -4.85 -10.71
C PRO A 104 0.08 -3.69 -9.86
N MET A 105 -0.68 -3.23 -8.86
CA MET A 105 -0.24 -2.14 -7.98
C MET A 105 1.03 -2.51 -7.19
N GLU A 106 1.15 -3.77 -6.77
CA GLU A 106 2.32 -4.31 -6.04
C GLU A 106 3.42 -4.86 -6.97
N LYS A 107 3.43 -4.42 -8.24
CA LYS A 107 4.36 -4.83 -9.32
C LYS A 107 4.24 -6.29 -9.79
N PHE A 108 3.96 -7.22 -8.89
CA PHE A 108 3.84 -8.66 -9.16
C PHE A 108 2.40 -9.13 -8.96
N CYS A 109 1.99 -10.13 -9.75
CA CYS A 109 0.75 -10.88 -9.54
C CYS A 109 1.04 -12.39 -9.60
N PRO A 110 0.63 -13.18 -8.59
CA PRO A 110 0.05 -12.71 -7.32
C PRO A 110 1.05 -11.85 -6.51
N TRP A 111 0.56 -11.08 -5.54
CA TRP A 111 1.40 -10.28 -4.66
C TRP A 111 2.43 -11.15 -3.94
N LYS A 112 3.69 -10.70 -3.88
CA LYS A 112 4.79 -11.47 -3.26
C LYS A 112 4.53 -11.82 -1.80
N TRP A 113 3.90 -10.91 -1.05
CA TRP A 113 3.58 -11.09 0.36
C TRP A 113 2.27 -11.84 0.62
N ALA A 114 1.43 -12.04 -0.40
CA ALA A 114 0.17 -12.78 -0.34
C ALA A 114 -0.01 -13.69 -1.56
N PRO A 115 0.84 -14.73 -1.72
CA PRO A 115 0.84 -15.59 -2.91
C PRO A 115 -0.43 -16.43 -3.06
N SER A 116 -1.19 -16.63 -1.97
CA SER A 116 -2.48 -17.33 -1.97
C SER A 116 -3.67 -16.43 -2.35
N CYS A 117 -3.48 -15.11 -2.47
CA CYS A 117 -4.56 -14.20 -2.80
C CYS A 117 -4.93 -14.32 -4.28
N LYS A 118 -6.15 -14.81 -4.55
CA LYS A 118 -6.66 -14.95 -5.92
C LYS A 118 -6.86 -13.58 -6.59
N TRP A 119 -7.31 -12.58 -5.84
CA TRP A 119 -7.66 -11.26 -6.36
C TRP A 119 -6.58 -10.23 -6.02
N ASN A 120 -6.19 -9.45 -7.02
CA ASN A 120 -5.09 -8.49 -6.93
C ASN A 120 -5.57 -7.13 -7.42
N ALA A 121 -5.01 -6.07 -6.85
CA ALA A 121 -5.30 -4.71 -7.28
C ALA A 121 -4.48 -4.36 -8.55
N TYR A 122 -5.17 -3.78 -9.51
CA TYR A 122 -4.63 -3.33 -10.78
C TYR A 122 -4.90 -1.84 -10.96
N HIS A 123 -3.96 -1.18 -11.62
CA HIS A 123 -4.23 0.09 -12.26
C HIS A 123 -4.12 -0.07 -13.77
N PHE A 124 -5.06 0.56 -14.46
CA PHE A 124 -5.08 0.69 -15.90
C PHE A 124 -4.81 2.14 -16.28
N GLN A 125 -4.09 2.35 -17.38
CA GLN A 125 -3.71 3.67 -17.85
C GLN A 125 -3.86 3.79 -19.37
N SER A 126 -4.47 4.88 -19.83
CA SER A 126 -4.55 5.22 -21.25
C SER A 126 -3.29 5.94 -21.74
N GLN A 127 -3.19 6.06 -23.07
CA GLN A 127 -2.35 7.11 -23.66
C GLN A 127 -2.95 8.50 -23.38
N SER A 128 -2.24 9.55 -23.79
CA SER A 128 -2.71 10.94 -23.68
C SER A 128 -4.00 11.15 -24.47
N MET A 129 -5.05 11.68 -23.84
CA MET A 129 -6.39 11.84 -24.41
C MET A 129 -7.12 13.06 -23.86
N PRO A 130 -8.12 13.61 -24.58
CA PRO A 130 -8.97 14.68 -24.05
C PRO A 130 -9.89 14.19 -22.93
N PHE A 131 -10.25 15.09 -22.02
CA PHE A 131 -11.18 14.80 -20.94
C PHE A 131 -12.58 14.43 -21.46
N SER A 132 -13.19 13.43 -20.83
CA SER A 132 -14.59 13.06 -21.00
C SER A 132 -15.14 12.72 -19.62
N PRO A 133 -16.28 13.31 -19.20
CA PRO A 133 -16.87 13.06 -17.88
C PRO A 133 -17.42 11.64 -17.74
N GLN A 134 -17.68 10.96 -18.85
CA GLN A 134 -18.10 9.57 -18.89
C GLN A 134 -17.32 8.82 -19.98
N ILE A 135 -16.96 7.58 -19.69
CA ILE A 135 -16.25 6.70 -20.62
C ILE A 135 -16.91 5.32 -20.66
N ASN A 136 -16.84 4.67 -21.81
CA ASN A 136 -17.15 3.25 -21.96
C ASN A 136 -15.86 2.45 -21.82
N VAL A 137 -15.81 1.55 -20.85
CA VAL A 137 -14.71 0.60 -20.69
C VAL A 137 -15.16 -0.72 -21.32
N ASN A 138 -14.43 -1.14 -22.34
CA ASN A 138 -14.73 -2.33 -23.12
C ASN A 138 -13.74 -3.44 -22.80
N LEU A 139 -14.26 -4.64 -22.63
CA LEU A 139 -13.51 -5.89 -22.52
C LEU A 139 -14.15 -6.89 -23.48
N TYR A 140 -13.51 -7.11 -24.63
CA TYR A 140 -14.07 -7.89 -25.73
C TYR A 140 -15.46 -7.38 -26.14
N GLU A 141 -16.51 -8.18 -25.97
CA GLU A 141 -17.90 -7.82 -26.32
C GLU A 141 -18.67 -7.15 -25.16
N ARG A 142 -18.05 -7.03 -23.98
CA ARG A 142 -18.69 -6.44 -22.79
C ARG A 142 -18.27 -4.98 -22.65
N SER A 143 -19.21 -4.11 -22.33
CA SER A 143 -18.95 -2.69 -22.08
C SER A 143 -19.62 -2.22 -20.79
N VAL A 144 -18.93 -1.35 -20.07
CA VAL A 144 -19.44 -0.73 -18.84
C VAL A 144 -19.21 0.77 -18.92
N LYS A 145 -20.25 1.55 -18.62
CA LYS A 145 -20.16 3.00 -18.47
C LYS A 145 -19.59 3.36 -17.10
N MET A 146 -18.63 4.26 -17.08
CA MET A 146 -18.03 4.77 -15.85
C MET A 146 -18.01 6.29 -15.88
N ASP A 147 -18.40 6.90 -14.77
CA ASP A 147 -18.21 8.32 -14.55
C ASP A 147 -16.74 8.57 -14.16
N VAL A 148 -16.19 9.66 -14.70
CA VAL A 148 -14.79 10.03 -14.55
C VAL A 148 -14.68 11.34 -13.79
N ASN A 149 -14.00 11.27 -12.65
CA ASN A 149 -13.65 12.47 -11.89
C ASN A 149 -12.26 12.96 -12.30
N SER A 150 -12.11 14.27 -12.52
CA SER A 150 -10.79 14.86 -12.67
C SER A 150 -10.05 14.79 -11.34
N VAL A 151 -8.79 14.41 -11.38
CA VAL A 151 -7.92 14.58 -10.21
C VAL A 151 -7.73 16.08 -10.00
N PRO A 152 -8.04 16.63 -8.82
CA PRO A 152 -7.80 18.04 -8.57
C PRO A 152 -6.30 18.32 -8.64
N PHE A 153 -5.94 19.48 -9.21
CA PHE A 153 -4.61 20.04 -8.99
C PHE A 153 -4.48 20.36 -7.50
N LEU A 154 -3.66 19.59 -6.80
CA LEU A 154 -3.20 19.98 -5.47
C LEU A 154 -2.18 21.09 -5.69
N TYR A 155 -2.51 22.31 -5.25
CA TYR A 155 -1.56 23.43 -5.21
C TYR A 155 -0.34 23.05 -4.36
N GLU A 156 0.76 23.79 -4.55
CA GLU A 156 2.16 23.59 -4.09
C GLU A 156 2.40 23.42 -2.57
N THR A 157 1.43 22.93 -1.81
CA THR A 157 1.60 22.56 -0.42
C THR A 157 2.15 21.15 -0.32
N LEU A 158 3.25 20.96 0.40
CA LEU A 158 3.82 19.66 0.70
C LEU A 158 2.77 18.82 1.45
N GLU A 159 2.23 17.76 0.84
CA GLU A 159 1.26 16.88 1.51
C GLU A 159 1.94 15.60 1.98
N VAL A 160 1.85 15.32 3.28
CA VAL A 160 2.42 14.13 3.92
C VAL A 160 1.28 13.16 4.24
N CYS A 161 1.22 12.05 3.49
CA CYS A 161 0.29 10.96 3.77
C CYS A 161 0.94 9.96 4.75
N VAL A 162 0.38 9.85 5.95
CA VAL A 162 0.85 8.89 6.96
C VAL A 162 0.13 7.55 6.73
N PRO A 163 0.82 6.42 6.61
CA PRO A 163 0.17 5.12 6.46
C PRO A 163 -0.82 4.88 7.62
N PRO A 164 -1.85 4.03 7.41
CA PRO A 164 -2.87 3.79 8.43
C PRO A 164 -2.25 3.50 9.80
N LEU A 165 -2.49 4.37 10.77
CA LEU A 165 -2.05 4.16 12.14
C LEU A 165 -2.88 3.00 12.71
N TYR A 166 -2.22 1.86 12.82
CA TYR A 166 -2.78 0.65 13.39
C TYR A 166 -2.00 0.36 14.67
N TRP A 167 -2.69 0.41 15.82
CA TRP A 167 -2.13 0.15 17.15
C TRP A 167 -1.06 1.15 17.57
N TYR A 168 -1.33 2.44 17.38
CA TYR A 168 -0.44 3.51 17.86
C TYR A 168 -0.77 3.90 19.31
N ASP A 169 0.24 3.85 20.18
CA ASP A 169 0.16 4.19 21.61
C ASP A 169 1.11 5.34 22.03
N ASP A 170 2.19 5.55 21.27
CA ASP A 170 3.21 6.58 21.48
C ASP A 170 2.73 7.99 21.03
N TRP A 171 1.77 8.55 21.77
CA TRP A 171 1.24 9.89 21.51
C TRP A 171 2.29 11.02 21.53
N PRO A 172 3.38 11.00 22.33
CA PRO A 172 4.42 12.03 22.25
C PRO A 172 5.12 12.07 20.88
N ARG A 173 5.35 10.90 20.28
CA ARG A 173 5.98 10.82 18.97
C ARG A 173 5.08 11.34 17.85
N LEU A 174 3.76 11.18 18.00
CA LEU A 174 2.80 11.80 17.10
C LEU A 174 2.88 13.33 17.14
N ILE A 175 2.97 13.92 18.34
CA ILE A 175 3.13 15.38 18.51
C ILE A 175 4.39 15.85 17.78
N LEU A 176 5.54 15.20 18.03
CA LEU A 176 6.81 15.55 17.38
C LEU A 176 6.72 15.47 15.86
N PHE A 177 6.09 14.42 15.34
CA PHE A 177 5.86 14.25 13.91
C PHE A 177 5.03 15.39 13.34
N VAL A 178 3.92 15.71 14.00
CA VAL A 178 2.99 16.77 13.57
C VAL A 178 3.67 18.15 13.58
N GLU A 179 4.31 18.53 14.67
CA GLU A 179 4.93 19.84 14.80
C GLU A 179 6.06 20.03 13.78
N TYR A 180 6.88 19.00 13.56
CA TYR A 180 7.94 19.04 12.57
C TYR A 180 7.40 19.32 11.16
N TRP A 181 6.36 18.62 10.72
CA TRP A 181 5.78 18.84 9.40
C TRP A 181 5.00 20.15 9.28
N LYS A 182 4.42 20.65 10.38
CA LYS A 182 3.83 21.99 10.43
C LYS A 182 4.88 23.09 10.24
N GLU A 183 6.06 22.95 10.86
CA GLU A 183 7.17 23.89 10.65
C GLU A 183 7.64 23.94 9.19
N GLU A 184 7.58 22.81 8.48
CA GLU A 184 7.90 22.73 7.05
C GLU A 184 6.75 23.21 6.13
N GLY A 185 5.65 23.72 6.69
CA GLY A 185 4.49 24.19 5.94
C GLY A 185 3.69 23.05 5.26
N ALA A 186 3.86 21.81 5.73
CA ALA A 186 3.22 20.66 5.12
C ALA A 186 1.80 20.41 5.66
N SER A 187 0.91 19.93 4.79
CA SER A 187 -0.37 19.39 5.22
C SER A 187 -0.26 17.88 5.46
N VAL A 188 -0.70 17.41 6.62
CA VAL A 188 -0.57 16.02 7.05
C VAL A 188 -1.93 15.33 6.97
N SER A 189 -2.04 14.32 6.12
CA SER A 189 -3.21 13.45 6.00
C SER A 189 -2.96 12.15 6.78
N ILE A 190 -3.63 11.98 7.92
CA ILE A 190 -3.47 10.81 8.80
C ILE A 190 -4.64 9.85 8.59
N TYR A 191 -4.32 8.63 8.14
CA TYR A 191 -5.31 7.57 8.00
C TYR A 191 -5.44 6.84 9.35
N VAL A 192 -6.61 6.91 9.98
CA VAL A 192 -6.83 6.33 11.31
C VAL A 192 -7.78 5.15 11.20
N ASN A 193 -7.38 4.00 11.76
CA ASN A 193 -8.21 2.80 11.88
C ASN A 193 -8.45 2.43 13.36
N SER A 194 -7.36 2.15 14.10
CA SER A 194 -7.41 1.81 15.53
C SER A 194 -6.22 2.45 16.24
N VAL A 195 -6.50 3.34 17.20
CA VAL A 195 -5.53 4.11 17.97
C VAL A 195 -5.93 4.17 19.45
N SER A 196 -4.97 4.34 20.34
CA SER A 196 -5.25 4.55 21.77
C SER A 196 -6.07 5.82 22.01
N GLU A 197 -6.77 5.89 23.15
CA GLU A 197 -7.56 7.07 23.53
C GLU A 197 -6.71 8.34 23.60
N ASN A 198 -5.48 8.23 24.09
CA ASN A 198 -4.54 9.36 24.17
C ASN A 198 -4.11 9.85 22.79
N VAL A 199 -3.78 8.93 21.88
CA VAL A 199 -3.46 9.26 20.49
C VAL A 199 -4.67 9.91 19.82
N LYS A 200 -5.88 9.38 20.05
CA LYS A 200 -7.11 9.97 19.52
C LYS A 200 -7.31 11.40 20.01
N LYS A 201 -7.13 11.68 21.31
CA LYS A 201 -7.23 13.05 21.87
C LYS A 201 -6.24 14.02 21.21
N VAL A 202 -5.01 13.57 20.95
CA VAL A 202 -4.00 14.39 20.26
C VAL A 202 -4.41 14.66 18.81
N ILE A 203 -4.88 13.64 18.09
CA ILE A 203 -5.36 13.78 16.72
C ILE A 203 -6.55 14.75 16.66
N ASP A 204 -7.54 14.58 17.54
CA ASP A 204 -8.73 15.42 17.63
C ASP A 204 -8.36 16.89 17.99
N TYR A 205 -7.35 17.09 18.85
CA TYR A 205 -6.83 18.43 19.17
C TYR A 205 -6.31 19.14 17.91
N TYR A 206 -5.48 18.48 17.12
CA TYR A 206 -4.93 19.09 15.90
C TYR A 206 -5.93 19.22 14.76
N GLU A 207 -6.96 18.36 14.71
CA GLU A 207 -8.06 18.51 13.76
C GLU A 207 -8.97 19.71 14.13
N THR A 208 -9.23 19.92 15.41
CA THR A 208 -10.11 21.02 15.89
C THR A 208 -9.44 22.40 15.88
N GLU A 209 -8.11 22.50 15.96
CA GLU A 209 -7.37 23.75 15.68
C GLU A 209 -7.73 24.32 14.29
N VAL A 210 -8.20 23.49 13.35
CA VAL A 210 -8.54 23.86 11.97
C VAL A 210 -9.92 24.55 11.83
N ASP A 211 -10.82 24.41 12.81
CA ASP A 211 -12.21 24.90 12.73
C ASP A 211 -12.43 26.31 13.29
N ASN A 212 -11.37 26.99 13.77
CA ASN A 212 -11.49 28.36 14.26
C ASN A 212 -11.46 29.39 13.11
N PRO A 213 -12.55 30.12 12.82
CA PRO A 213 -12.65 31.03 11.68
C PRO A 213 -11.69 32.24 11.77
N MET A 214 -11.06 32.48 12.91
CA MET A 214 -10.10 33.56 13.12
C MET A 214 -8.65 33.22 12.70
N MET A 215 -8.45 32.14 11.92
CA MET A 215 -7.11 31.57 11.65
C MET A 215 -6.90 31.15 10.17
N PHE A 216 -7.57 31.79 9.21
CA PHE A 216 -7.48 31.43 7.78
C PHE A 216 -6.09 31.69 7.16
N LEU A 217 -5.40 32.77 7.58
CA LEU A 217 -4.07 33.12 7.07
C LEU A 217 -2.96 32.22 7.63
N GLU A 218 -3.05 31.78 8.89
CA GLU A 218 -2.09 30.83 9.47
C GLU A 218 -2.21 29.43 8.83
N ARG A 219 -3.41 29.04 8.35
CA ARG A 219 -3.65 27.77 7.65
C ARG A 219 -2.83 27.62 6.36
N ILE A 220 -2.57 28.72 5.66
CA ILE A 220 -1.75 28.74 4.44
C ILE A 220 -0.25 28.70 4.79
N ILE A 221 0.14 29.14 5.98
CA ILE A 221 1.53 29.39 6.37
C ILE A 221 2.11 28.24 7.22
N LYS A 222 1.29 27.54 8.03
CA LYS A 222 1.76 26.57 9.05
C LYS A 222 1.37 25.10 8.78
N GLY A 223 0.74 24.80 7.64
CA GLY A 223 0.25 23.45 7.35
C GLY A 223 -1.05 23.09 8.07
N SER A 224 -1.72 22.01 7.63
CA SER A 224 -3.00 21.58 8.18
C SER A 224 -3.06 20.06 8.40
N ILE A 225 -3.74 19.60 9.44
CA ILE A 225 -3.94 18.16 9.68
C ILE A 225 -5.33 17.77 9.23
N LYS A 226 -5.41 16.68 8.47
CA LYS A 226 -6.66 16.07 8.04
C LYS A 226 -6.71 14.62 8.48
N VAL A 227 -7.74 14.28 9.24
CA VAL A 227 -7.98 12.90 9.64
C VAL A 227 -8.84 12.22 8.59
N ILE A 228 -8.35 11.09 8.09
CA ILE A 228 -9.09 10.25 7.16
C ILE A 228 -9.48 8.98 7.89
N ASN A 229 -10.76 8.86 8.20
CA ASN A 229 -11.32 7.67 8.81
C ASN A 229 -11.26 6.50 7.81
N TRP A 230 -10.35 5.56 8.04
CA TRP A 230 -10.11 4.44 7.13
C TRP A 230 -10.92 3.22 7.56
N SER A 231 -12.17 3.14 7.10
CA SER A 231 -13.05 2.01 7.38
C SER A 231 -12.78 0.85 6.42
N MET A 232 -11.84 -0.03 6.76
CA MET A 232 -11.72 -1.37 6.13
C MET A 232 -12.28 -2.49 7.02
N LEU A 233 -12.60 -2.21 8.29
CA LEU A 233 -13.21 -3.15 9.21
C LEU A 233 -14.41 -2.50 9.91
N PRO A 234 -15.55 -3.20 10.05
CA PRO A 234 -16.68 -2.68 10.82
C PRO A 234 -16.25 -2.45 12.27
N ARG A 235 -16.56 -1.26 12.81
CA ARG A 235 -16.36 -0.96 14.23
C ARG A 235 -17.32 -1.82 15.05
N LEU A 236 -16.88 -2.98 15.51
CA LEU A 236 -17.58 -3.70 16.57
C LEU A 236 -17.50 -2.82 17.81
N LYS A 237 -18.66 -2.44 18.36
CA LYS A 237 -18.75 -1.47 19.46
C LYS A 237 -18.15 -1.96 20.78
N ASP A 238 -17.93 -3.28 20.91
CA ASP A 238 -17.73 -3.92 22.21
C ASP A 238 -16.43 -4.75 22.32
N GLU A 239 -15.53 -4.68 21.34
CA GLU A 239 -14.21 -5.32 21.44
C GLU A 239 -13.11 -4.28 21.34
N ASP A 240 -12.38 -4.12 22.45
CA ASP A 240 -11.06 -3.50 22.44
C ASP A 240 -10.10 -4.52 21.81
N PRO A 241 -9.56 -4.27 20.60
CA PRO A 241 -8.65 -5.21 19.93
C PRO A 241 -7.30 -5.34 20.64
N ASN A 242 -7.05 -4.54 21.69
CA ASN A 242 -5.83 -4.56 22.50
C ASN A 242 -6.03 -5.16 23.91
N LYS A 243 -7.20 -5.75 24.19
CA LYS A 243 -7.45 -6.53 25.41
C LYS A 243 -7.20 -8.02 25.21
#